data_AF-A0A932UB90-F1
#
_entry.id   AF-A0A932UB90-F1
#
_cell.length_a   1.000
_cell.length_b   1.000
_cell.length_c   1.000
_cell.angle_alpha   90.00
_cell.angle_beta   90.00
_cell.angle_gamma   90.00
#
_symmetry.space_group_name_H-M   'P 1'
#
loop_
_entity.id
_entity.type
_entity.pdbx_description
1 polymer ?
#
loop_
_entity_poly.entity_id
_entity_poly.type
_entity_poly.pdbx_seq_one_letter_code
_entity_poly.pdbx_strand_id
1 'polypeptide(L)'
;MAKSRNYYSVLIALLALPLLFDFSAISRAMSAHRYGELATTPPVHAGAASVAETRLTSERSASAASSVSYEIANPYAVPGVFRKTQFHLHSHPHDGRKEFTPERTAHTFKRDGYGFVMYTDHDQATQFTGQNDDTFATATGYESTGDGGHIGAWFMDTVIDPGLPAQRRIDAIRQAGGIAALNHPDWPVGFTAEQLKELEGYLALEIYNHITTLRPEQLRGNLEKWRQVLNQKGPRQPVWGIAVSDTHEAFTGGGWTLVKTETVSAAALREAIVRGSMYGTTGPELRTIEVVDGKIVVEAAVGEGALGAEISRIRFIDQNGRTVHEAVAGRASYQPTDRDRWVRIEASDSKGRTAWSQPLWITHG
;
A
#
# COMPACT_ATOMS: atom_id res chain seq x y z
N MET A 1 -21.37 26.84 27.54
CA MET A 1 -20.56 25.68 27.14
C MET A 1 -20.83 25.39 25.67
N ALA A 2 -20.04 26.01 24.78
CA ALA A 2 -20.16 25.86 23.33
C ALA A 2 -18.86 26.36 22.71
N LYS A 3 -17.90 25.46 22.44
CA LYS A 3 -16.71 25.71 21.61
C LYS A 3 -16.19 24.34 21.12
N SER A 4 -16.76 23.83 20.03
CA SER A 4 -16.16 22.77 19.20
C SER A 4 -16.85 22.66 17.83
N ARG A 5 -17.24 23.79 17.23
CA ARG A 5 -17.69 23.84 15.83
C ARG A 5 -16.86 24.88 15.09
N ASN A 6 -16.35 24.46 13.92
CA ASN A 6 -15.65 25.24 12.89
C ASN A 6 -14.12 25.28 12.96
N TYR A 7 -13.46 24.14 12.70
CA TYR A 7 -12.16 24.14 12.02
C TYR A 7 -12.25 23.68 10.54
N TYR A 8 -13.29 22.91 10.16
CA TYR A 8 -13.49 22.46 8.76
C TYR A 8 -13.98 23.56 7.79
N SER A 9 -14.50 24.69 8.30
CA SER A 9 -14.94 25.82 7.46
C SER A 9 -13.77 26.60 6.86
N VAL A 10 -12.56 26.48 7.43
CA VAL A 10 -11.38 27.21 6.97
C VAL A 10 -10.73 26.53 5.76
N LEU A 11 -10.90 25.20 5.61
CA LEU A 11 -10.35 24.46 4.47
C LEU A 11 -11.15 24.67 3.18
N ILE A 12 -12.47 24.90 3.28
CA ILE A 12 -13.32 25.20 2.11
C ILE A 12 -13.03 26.62 1.55
N ALA A 13 -12.56 27.56 2.39
CA ALA A 13 -12.28 28.92 1.95
C ALA A 13 -10.94 29.07 1.18
N LEU A 14 -9.98 28.15 1.38
CA LEU A 14 -8.67 28.22 0.73
C LEU A 14 -8.61 27.54 -0.65
N LEU A 15 -9.66 26.79 -1.03
CA LEU A 15 -9.80 26.18 -2.37
C LEU A 15 -10.63 27.04 -3.36
N ALA A 16 -11.04 28.25 -2.96
CA ALA A 16 -11.88 29.14 -3.76
C ALA A 16 -11.15 30.42 -4.24
N LEU A 17 -9.86 30.32 -4.59
CA LEU A 17 -9.15 31.37 -5.33
C LEU A 17 -9.03 30.97 -6.81
N PRO A 18 -9.62 31.72 -7.76
CA PRO A 18 -9.43 31.46 -9.17
C PRO A 18 -8.04 31.95 -9.56
N LEU A 19 -7.08 31.03 -9.71
CA LEU A 19 -5.87 31.31 -10.48
C LEU A 19 -6.27 31.36 -11.96
N LEU A 20 -6.23 32.57 -12.51
CA LEU A 20 -6.37 32.86 -13.93
C LEU A 20 -5.31 32.07 -14.72
N PHE A 21 -5.75 31.00 -15.39
CA PHE A 21 -5.05 30.44 -16.54
C PHE A 21 -6.00 30.46 -17.73
N ASP A 22 -5.65 31.29 -18.71
CA ASP A 22 -6.34 31.43 -19.99
C ASP A 22 -6.19 30.13 -20.81
N PHE A 23 -7.29 29.39 -20.92
CA PHE A 23 -7.38 28.10 -21.63
C PHE A 23 -7.76 28.25 -23.11
N SER A 24 -7.51 29.40 -23.76
CA SER A 24 -7.87 29.61 -25.16
C SER A 24 -6.80 29.19 -26.20
N ALA A 25 -5.67 28.60 -25.79
CA ALA A 25 -4.55 28.27 -26.70
C ALA A 25 -4.35 26.77 -27.03
N ILE A 26 -5.19 25.84 -26.53
CA ILE A 26 -5.07 24.40 -26.86
C ILE A 26 -6.39 23.90 -27.49
N SER A 27 -6.73 24.47 -28.65
CA SER A 27 -7.80 23.91 -29.52
C SER A 27 -7.52 24.14 -31.01
N ARG A 28 -6.24 24.13 -31.43
CA ARG A 28 -5.87 24.27 -32.86
C ARG A 28 -4.73 23.35 -33.33
N ALA A 29 -4.58 22.18 -32.73
CA ALA A 29 -3.61 21.19 -33.22
C ALA A 29 -4.13 19.75 -33.17
N MET A 30 -5.38 19.50 -33.56
CA MET A 30 -5.87 18.16 -33.94
C MET A 30 -6.98 18.27 -34.99
N SER A 31 -6.62 18.61 -36.22
CA SER A 31 -7.44 18.31 -37.40
C SER A 31 -6.60 18.41 -38.66
N ALA A 32 -5.99 17.29 -39.08
CA ALA A 32 -5.62 16.97 -40.46
C ALA A 32 -4.80 15.66 -40.48
N HIS A 33 -5.43 14.53 -40.77
CA HIS A 33 -5.25 13.90 -42.09
C HIS A 33 -6.17 12.70 -42.27
N ARG A 34 -6.77 12.67 -43.46
CA ARG A 34 -7.69 11.67 -43.99
C ARG A 34 -6.91 10.51 -44.62
N TYR A 35 -7.55 9.34 -44.56
CA TYR A 35 -7.74 8.29 -45.58
C TYR A 35 -6.91 8.29 -46.89
N GLY A 36 -6.46 7.07 -47.23
CA GLY A 36 -6.00 6.57 -48.54
C GLY A 36 -4.75 5.70 -48.33
N GLU A 37 -4.57 4.48 -48.85
CA GLU A 37 -5.25 3.68 -49.86
C GLU A 37 -4.69 2.23 -49.75
N LEU A 38 -5.41 1.28 -50.36
CA LEU A 38 -5.08 -0.16 -50.44
C LEU A 38 -3.79 -0.45 -51.24
N ALA A 39 -3.02 -1.45 -50.80
CA ALA A 39 -2.12 -2.21 -51.68
C ALA A 39 -1.87 -3.64 -51.16
N THR A 40 -2.61 -4.58 -51.75
CA THR A 40 -2.24 -5.94 -52.19
C THR A 40 -1.04 -6.66 -51.55
N THR A 41 -1.35 -7.80 -50.91
CA THR A 41 -0.46 -8.93 -50.63
C THR A 41 -0.05 -9.70 -51.89
N PRO A 42 1.15 -10.32 -51.88
CA PRO A 42 1.39 -11.57 -52.61
C PRO A 42 1.87 -12.70 -51.66
N PRO A 43 1.83 -13.97 -52.11
CA PRO A 43 1.56 -15.08 -51.20
C PRO A 43 2.72 -16.08 -51.01
N VAL A 44 2.58 -16.86 -49.93
CA VAL A 44 3.11 -18.20 -49.57
C VAL A 44 4.63 -18.46 -49.64
N HIS A 45 5.20 -18.96 -48.53
CA HIS A 45 5.81 -20.30 -48.51
C HIS A 45 5.75 -20.91 -47.11
N ALA A 46 5.02 -22.01 -46.99
CA ALA A 46 5.06 -22.93 -45.85
C ALA A 46 6.37 -23.72 -45.92
N GLY A 47 7.21 -23.57 -44.89
CA GLY A 47 8.40 -24.40 -44.68
C GLY A 47 8.28 -25.05 -43.30
N ALA A 48 7.94 -26.33 -43.28
CA ALA A 48 8.04 -27.17 -42.10
C ALA A 48 9.52 -27.30 -41.70
N ALA A 49 9.84 -26.98 -40.45
CA ALA A 49 11.12 -27.33 -39.85
C ALA A 49 10.84 -28.06 -38.53
N SER A 50 11.43 -29.24 -38.45
CA SER A 50 11.21 -30.28 -37.46
C SER A 50 11.59 -29.88 -36.04
N VAL A 51 10.77 -30.36 -35.10
CA VAL A 51 11.06 -30.47 -33.67
C VAL A 51 12.34 -31.31 -33.49
N ALA A 52 13.40 -30.69 -33.00
CA ALA A 52 14.53 -31.40 -32.41
C ALA A 52 14.38 -31.34 -30.88
N GLU A 53 13.88 -32.43 -30.30
CA GLU A 53 13.97 -32.68 -28.86
C GLU A 53 15.45 -32.91 -28.50
N THR A 54 16.14 -31.83 -28.15
CA THR A 54 17.43 -31.96 -27.45
C THR A 54 17.12 -32.30 -25.99
N ARG A 55 17.16 -33.58 -25.68
CA ARG A 55 17.11 -34.15 -24.34
C ARG A 55 18.36 -33.67 -23.58
N LEU A 56 18.27 -32.50 -22.94
CA LEU A 56 19.25 -32.03 -21.98
C LEU A 56 19.17 -32.97 -20.76
N THR A 57 20.10 -33.92 -20.73
CA THR A 57 20.40 -34.71 -19.54
C THR A 57 20.73 -33.76 -18.40
N SER A 58 19.94 -33.81 -17.34
CA SER A 58 20.17 -33.06 -16.11
C SER A 58 21.45 -33.57 -15.44
N GLU A 59 22.59 -32.98 -15.80
CA GLU A 59 23.72 -32.94 -14.88
C GLU A 59 23.31 -32.01 -13.74
N ARG A 60 22.82 -32.61 -12.66
CA ARG A 60 22.79 -31.98 -11.34
C ARG A 60 24.25 -31.67 -10.98
N SER A 61 24.73 -30.52 -11.43
CA SER A 61 25.77 -29.82 -10.70
C SER A 61 25.21 -29.55 -9.32
N ALA A 62 25.70 -30.29 -8.33
CA ALA A 62 25.51 -29.95 -6.95
C ALA A 62 26.15 -28.57 -6.76
N SER A 63 25.33 -27.53 -6.94
CA SER A 63 25.62 -26.19 -6.46
C SER A 63 26.04 -26.35 -5.01
N ALA A 64 27.30 -26.04 -4.72
CA ALA A 64 27.76 -25.89 -3.36
C ALA A 64 26.83 -24.86 -2.71
N ALA A 65 25.91 -25.35 -1.87
CA ALA A 65 25.04 -24.50 -1.10
C ALA A 65 25.96 -23.56 -0.32
N SER A 66 25.99 -22.30 -0.73
CA SER A 66 26.51 -21.22 0.10
C SER A 66 25.77 -21.38 1.41
N SER A 67 26.48 -21.76 2.48
CA SER A 67 25.90 -21.82 3.81
C SER A 67 25.67 -20.38 4.25
N VAL A 68 24.56 -19.82 3.81
CA VAL A 68 24.15 -18.48 4.19
C VAL A 68 23.95 -18.48 5.71
N SER A 69 24.66 -17.60 6.41
CA SER A 69 24.74 -17.47 7.88
C SER A 69 23.48 -16.90 8.53
N TYR A 70 22.44 -16.62 7.74
CA TYR A 70 21.25 -15.93 8.16
C TYR A 70 19.97 -16.53 7.58
N GLU A 71 18.87 -16.25 8.25
CA GLU A 71 17.51 -16.51 7.79
C GLU A 71 16.84 -15.20 7.35
N ILE A 72 16.02 -15.29 6.30
CA ILE A 72 15.21 -14.17 5.81
C ILE A 72 13.75 -14.44 6.14
N ALA A 73 13.17 -13.67 7.07
CA ALA A 73 11.76 -13.72 7.36
C ALA A 73 10.98 -13.02 6.23
N ASN A 74 10.35 -13.82 5.36
CA ASN A 74 9.57 -13.32 4.24
C ASN A 74 8.05 -13.34 4.55
N PRO A 75 7.41 -12.19 4.83
CA PRO A 75 5.97 -12.16 5.10
C PRO A 75 5.11 -12.48 3.86
N TYR A 76 5.70 -12.55 2.67
CA TYR A 76 5.02 -12.84 1.40
C TYR A 76 5.05 -14.32 1.00
N ALA A 77 5.77 -15.16 1.75
CA ALA A 77 5.92 -16.61 1.54
C ALA A 77 4.65 -17.38 1.96
N VAL A 78 3.53 -16.98 1.39
CA VAL A 78 2.19 -17.49 1.66
C VAL A 78 1.46 -17.67 0.32
N PRO A 79 0.54 -18.63 0.20
CA PRO A 79 -0.30 -18.77 -0.98
C PRO A 79 -1.22 -17.55 -1.17
N GLY A 80 -1.77 -17.43 -2.38
CA GLY A 80 -2.75 -16.41 -2.72
C GLY A 80 -2.24 -15.32 -3.67
N VAL A 81 -3.09 -14.33 -3.89
CA VAL A 81 -2.88 -13.21 -4.83
C VAL A 81 -3.02 -11.88 -4.11
N PHE A 82 -2.30 -10.87 -4.60
CA PHE A 82 -2.42 -9.51 -4.09
C PHE A 82 -3.75 -8.88 -4.50
N ARG A 83 -4.49 -8.33 -3.54
CA ARG A 83 -5.78 -7.66 -3.73
C ARG A 83 -5.72 -6.24 -3.20
N LYS A 84 -6.22 -5.28 -3.99
CA LYS A 84 -6.23 -3.87 -3.58
C LYS A 84 -7.14 -3.72 -2.37
N THR A 85 -6.64 -3.01 -1.37
CA THR A 85 -7.30 -2.80 -0.09
C THR A 85 -7.20 -1.33 0.28
N GLN A 86 -8.34 -0.73 0.63
CA GLN A 86 -8.37 0.58 1.24
C GLN A 86 -8.53 0.42 2.76
N PHE A 87 -7.58 0.98 3.51
CA PHE A 87 -7.55 0.89 4.97
C PHE A 87 -8.02 2.15 5.69
N HIS A 88 -8.16 3.26 4.97
CA HIS A 88 -8.59 4.53 5.54
C HIS A 88 -9.48 5.28 4.55
N LEU A 89 -10.77 5.39 4.89
CA LEU A 89 -11.77 6.15 4.16
C LEU A 89 -12.93 6.56 5.07
N HIS A 90 -13.71 7.51 4.57
CA HIS A 90 -14.82 8.15 5.29
C HIS A 90 -16.08 8.14 4.44
N SER A 91 -17.22 7.86 5.05
CA SER A 91 -18.53 7.66 4.43
C SER A 91 -19.64 8.46 5.15
N HIS A 92 -20.77 8.66 4.47
CA HIS A 92 -21.95 9.37 4.95
C HIS A 92 -22.90 8.40 5.67
N PRO A 93 -23.55 8.75 6.81
CA PRO A 93 -23.82 10.10 7.30
C PRO A 93 -22.79 10.74 8.22
N HIS A 94 -21.70 10.04 8.52
CA HIS A 94 -20.82 10.44 9.61
C HIS A 94 -19.84 11.54 9.20
N ASP A 95 -19.26 11.42 8.00
CA ASP A 95 -18.08 12.23 7.67
C ASP A 95 -17.88 12.46 6.16
N GLY A 96 -18.19 11.44 5.35
CA GLY A 96 -18.15 11.54 3.90
C GLY A 96 -19.21 12.50 3.33
N ARG A 97 -18.97 13.00 2.11
CA ARG A 97 -19.97 13.78 1.35
C ARG A 97 -21.28 13.00 1.25
N LYS A 98 -22.42 13.71 1.19
CA LYS A 98 -23.78 13.11 1.20
C LYS A 98 -23.97 11.97 0.20
N GLU A 99 -23.26 12.05 -0.93
CA GLU A 99 -23.34 11.06 -1.99
C GLU A 99 -22.61 9.75 -1.66
N PHE A 100 -21.75 9.72 -0.63
CA PHE A 100 -20.82 8.63 -0.34
C PHE A 100 -21.27 7.79 0.86
N THR A 101 -22.47 7.22 0.76
CA THR A 101 -22.98 6.25 1.74
C THR A 101 -22.13 4.96 1.74
N PRO A 102 -22.13 4.16 2.82
CA PRO A 102 -21.43 2.88 2.85
C PRO A 102 -21.68 2.03 1.61
N GLU A 103 -22.93 1.92 1.17
CA GLU A 103 -23.31 1.20 -0.04
C GLU A 103 -22.62 1.73 -1.30
N ARG A 104 -22.62 3.06 -1.51
CA ARG A 104 -21.99 3.64 -2.71
C ARG A 104 -20.47 3.54 -2.63
N THR A 105 -19.89 3.68 -1.44
CA THR A 105 -18.46 3.46 -1.19
C THR A 105 -18.07 2.04 -1.60
N ALA A 106 -18.75 1.01 -1.06
CA ALA A 106 -18.50 -0.38 -1.42
C ALA A 106 -18.60 -0.61 -2.93
N HIS A 107 -19.67 -0.11 -3.55
CA HIS A 107 -19.88 -0.24 -4.99
C HIS A 107 -18.73 0.40 -5.80
N THR A 108 -18.29 1.60 -5.41
CA THR A 108 -17.25 2.34 -6.12
C THR A 108 -15.90 1.62 -6.02
N PHE A 109 -15.51 1.21 -4.82
CA PHE A 109 -14.25 0.49 -4.61
C PHE A 109 -14.25 -0.88 -5.30
N LYS A 110 -15.34 -1.64 -5.19
CA LYS A 110 -15.51 -2.93 -5.87
C LYS A 110 -15.38 -2.78 -7.40
N ARG A 111 -16.08 -1.81 -7.98
CA ARG A 111 -15.98 -1.47 -9.41
C ARG A 111 -14.55 -1.14 -9.83
N ASP A 112 -13.79 -0.46 -8.97
CA ASP A 112 -12.42 -0.03 -9.27
C ASP A 112 -11.35 -1.11 -8.96
N GLY A 113 -11.80 -2.35 -8.76
CA GLY A 113 -10.94 -3.53 -8.63
C GLY A 113 -10.36 -3.73 -7.22
N TYR A 114 -10.97 -3.14 -6.19
CA TYR A 114 -10.63 -3.46 -4.81
C TYR A 114 -11.21 -4.81 -4.42
N GLY A 115 -10.43 -5.58 -3.66
CA GLY A 115 -10.91 -6.79 -3.00
C GLY A 115 -11.38 -6.50 -1.57
N PHE A 116 -10.87 -5.44 -0.95
CA PHE A 116 -11.20 -5.11 0.43
C PHE A 116 -11.36 -3.61 0.69
N VAL A 117 -12.27 -3.29 1.60
CA VAL A 117 -12.44 -1.95 2.17
C VAL A 117 -12.61 -2.07 3.68
N MET A 118 -11.83 -1.32 4.44
CA MET A 118 -12.07 -1.05 5.86
C MET A 118 -12.85 0.26 5.97
N TYR A 119 -14.05 0.26 6.54
CA TYR A 119 -14.72 1.51 6.91
C TYR A 119 -14.07 2.08 8.16
N THR A 120 -13.71 3.36 8.13
CA THR A 120 -12.99 4.03 9.21
C THR A 120 -13.53 5.43 9.46
N ASP A 121 -14.85 5.59 9.50
CA ASP A 121 -15.48 6.88 9.79
C ASP A 121 -15.01 7.43 11.15
N HIS A 122 -14.89 8.76 11.27
CA HIS A 122 -14.47 9.39 12.52
C HIS A 122 -15.37 9.00 13.69
N ASP A 123 -14.78 8.35 14.70
CA ASP A 123 -15.39 7.97 15.98
C ASP A 123 -16.74 7.25 15.84
N GLN A 124 -16.96 6.54 14.73
CA GLN A 124 -18.19 5.82 14.41
C GLN A 124 -17.85 4.51 13.70
N ALA A 125 -18.27 3.39 14.28
CA ALA A 125 -18.05 2.07 13.69
C ALA A 125 -19.10 1.79 12.60
N THR A 126 -18.68 1.88 11.34
CA THR A 126 -19.57 1.67 10.19
C THR A 126 -19.55 0.23 9.73
N GLN A 127 -20.72 -0.41 9.76
CA GLN A 127 -20.93 -1.78 9.29
C GLN A 127 -21.76 -1.79 8.01
N PHE A 128 -21.20 -2.39 6.95
CA PHE A 128 -21.94 -2.62 5.72
C PHE A 128 -21.42 -3.87 5.02
N THR A 129 -22.24 -4.91 4.91
CA THR A 129 -21.87 -6.20 4.29
C THR A 129 -22.66 -6.53 3.02
N GLY A 130 -23.54 -5.63 2.58
CA GLY A 130 -24.53 -5.89 1.53
C GLY A 130 -23.99 -6.19 0.13
N GLN A 131 -22.68 -6.00 -0.10
CA GLN A 131 -22.02 -6.29 -1.38
C GLN A 131 -20.87 -7.30 -1.26
N ASN A 132 -20.75 -7.96 -0.10
CA ASN A 132 -19.71 -8.94 0.14
C ASN A 132 -19.98 -10.21 -0.69
N ASP A 133 -18.96 -10.68 -1.39
CA ASP A 133 -18.93 -11.94 -2.14
C ASP A 133 -17.51 -12.51 -2.19
N ASP A 134 -17.26 -13.46 -3.08
CA ASP A 134 -15.97 -14.12 -3.27
C ASP A 134 -14.89 -13.21 -3.92
N THR A 135 -15.27 -12.03 -4.39
CA THR A 135 -14.37 -11.05 -5.03
C THR A 135 -14.16 -9.79 -4.20
N PHE A 136 -15.11 -9.43 -3.33
CA PHE A 136 -15.08 -8.22 -2.52
C PHE A 136 -15.58 -8.45 -1.10
N ALA A 137 -14.88 -7.92 -0.10
CA ALA A 137 -15.35 -7.91 1.28
C ALA A 137 -15.05 -6.59 1.99
N THR A 138 -16.02 -6.14 2.77
CA THR A 138 -15.85 -5.03 3.71
C THR A 138 -15.40 -5.54 5.07
N ALA A 139 -14.72 -4.66 5.81
CA ALA A 139 -14.39 -4.84 7.21
C ALA A 139 -14.79 -3.58 7.99
N THR A 140 -15.16 -3.79 9.26
CA THR A 140 -15.62 -2.73 10.16
C THR A 140 -14.47 -2.19 10.98
N GLY A 141 -14.37 -0.87 11.06
CA GLY A 141 -13.53 -0.16 12.00
C GLY A 141 -14.05 1.26 12.16
N TYR A 142 -13.22 2.11 12.75
CA TYR A 142 -13.44 3.55 12.84
C TYR A 142 -12.08 4.24 12.98
N GLU A 143 -12.01 5.54 12.68
CA GLU A 143 -10.85 6.35 13.03
C GLU A 143 -11.10 7.02 14.39
N SER A 144 -10.29 6.70 15.39
CA SER A 144 -10.31 7.39 16.68
C SER A 144 -9.62 8.74 16.57
N THR A 145 -10.39 9.82 16.63
CA THR A 145 -9.95 11.19 16.33
C THR A 145 -9.68 11.99 17.61
N GLY A 146 -8.58 11.66 18.28
CA GLY A 146 -8.16 12.31 19.54
C GLY A 146 -7.00 13.29 19.36
N ASP A 147 -6.84 14.21 20.32
CA ASP A 147 -5.80 15.25 20.32
C ASP A 147 -4.36 14.67 20.33
N GLY A 148 -4.20 13.43 20.79
CA GLY A 148 -2.93 12.70 20.77
C GLY A 148 -2.68 11.93 19.47
N GLY A 149 -3.35 12.31 18.38
CA GLY A 149 -3.26 11.70 17.07
C GLY A 149 -4.39 10.75 16.72
N HIS A 150 -4.52 10.50 15.43
CA HIS A 150 -5.58 9.67 14.88
C HIS A 150 -5.14 8.21 14.78
N ILE A 151 -6.04 7.31 15.16
CA ILE A 151 -5.76 5.88 15.25
C ILE A 151 -6.88 5.11 14.54
N GLY A 152 -6.56 4.41 13.47
CA GLY A 152 -7.45 3.40 12.89
C GLY A 152 -7.67 2.26 13.89
N ALA A 153 -8.91 2.09 14.33
CA ALA A 153 -9.37 0.99 15.16
C ALA A 153 -10.05 -0.05 14.26
N TRP A 154 -9.25 -0.95 13.69
CA TRP A 154 -9.72 -1.94 12.71
C TRP A 154 -10.32 -3.17 13.39
N PHE A 155 -11.31 -3.77 12.73
CA PHE A 155 -12.08 -4.92 13.22
C PHE A 155 -12.77 -4.64 14.57
N MET A 156 -13.33 -3.44 14.69
CA MET A 156 -13.96 -2.92 15.91
C MET A 156 -15.36 -2.41 15.60
N ASP A 157 -16.36 -2.86 16.37
CA ASP A 157 -17.74 -2.36 16.32
C ASP A 157 -18.10 -1.42 17.49
N THR A 158 -17.21 -1.32 18.47
CA THR A 158 -17.38 -0.55 19.70
C THR A 158 -16.38 0.60 19.72
N VAL A 159 -16.90 1.82 19.80
CA VAL A 159 -16.07 3.03 19.81
C VAL A 159 -15.46 3.23 21.20
N ILE A 160 -14.12 3.26 21.25
CA ILE A 160 -13.35 3.68 22.41
C ILE A 160 -13.34 5.21 22.49
N ASP A 161 -13.46 5.75 23.71
CA ASP A 161 -13.43 7.20 23.97
C ASP A 161 -12.18 7.87 23.33
N PRO A 162 -12.36 8.77 22.34
CA PRO A 162 -11.26 9.45 21.66
C PRO A 162 -10.53 10.45 22.55
N GLY A 163 -11.12 10.86 23.68
CA GLY A 163 -10.50 11.74 24.68
C GLY A 163 -9.37 11.08 25.49
N LEU A 164 -9.23 9.75 25.39
CA LEU A 164 -8.15 9.02 26.06
C LEU A 164 -6.78 9.30 25.41
N PRO A 165 -5.69 9.29 26.20
CA PRO A 165 -4.33 9.34 25.64
C PRO A 165 -4.10 8.22 24.61
N ALA A 166 -3.26 8.48 23.60
CA ALA A 166 -3.02 7.55 22.48
C ALA A 166 -2.71 6.12 22.92
N GLN A 167 -1.81 5.93 23.89
CA GLN A 167 -1.49 4.58 24.40
C GLN A 167 -2.72 3.87 24.98
N ARG A 168 -3.55 4.58 25.75
CA ARG A 168 -4.76 4.00 26.36
C ARG A 168 -5.80 3.62 25.31
N ARG A 169 -5.88 4.36 24.20
CA ARG A 169 -6.71 3.99 23.04
C ARG A 169 -6.17 2.74 22.37
N ILE A 170 -4.88 2.66 22.09
CA ILE A 170 -4.25 1.47 21.50
C ILE A 170 -4.48 0.22 22.38
N ASP A 171 -4.27 0.34 23.69
CA ASP A 171 -4.47 -0.75 24.63
C ASP A 171 -5.93 -1.23 24.63
N ALA A 172 -6.89 -0.29 24.67
CA ALA A 172 -8.31 -0.62 24.66
C ALA A 172 -8.76 -1.29 23.35
N ILE A 173 -8.28 -0.81 22.19
CA ILE A 173 -8.53 -1.44 20.88
C ILE A 173 -8.03 -2.89 20.88
N ARG A 174 -6.81 -3.12 21.37
CA ARG A 174 -6.23 -4.47 21.44
C ARG A 174 -6.97 -5.38 22.40
N GLN A 175 -7.34 -4.88 23.58
CA GLN A 175 -8.08 -5.63 24.59
C GLN A 175 -9.46 -6.06 24.08
N ALA A 176 -10.08 -5.24 23.23
CA ALA A 176 -11.32 -5.58 22.53
C ALA A 176 -11.14 -6.50 21.31
N GLY A 177 -9.90 -6.91 20.98
CA GLY A 177 -9.60 -7.82 19.87
C GLY A 177 -9.35 -7.15 18.51
N GLY A 178 -9.43 -5.83 18.46
CA GLY A 178 -9.14 -5.01 17.27
C GLY A 178 -7.65 -4.86 16.97
N ILE A 179 -7.35 -4.17 15.88
CA ILE A 179 -6.00 -3.82 15.45
C ILE A 179 -5.88 -2.29 15.41
N ALA A 180 -4.89 -1.75 16.11
CA ALA A 180 -4.56 -0.33 16.05
C ALA A 180 -3.59 -0.03 14.90
N ALA A 181 -3.93 0.94 14.06
CA ALA A 181 -3.09 1.50 13.01
C ALA A 181 -2.93 3.01 13.23
N LEU A 182 -1.72 3.55 13.10
CA LEU A 182 -1.49 4.97 13.30
C LEU A 182 -1.60 5.72 11.96
N ASN A 183 -2.48 6.71 11.95
CA ASN A 183 -2.84 7.43 10.73
C ASN A 183 -1.96 8.69 10.56
N HIS A 184 -1.73 9.07 9.31
CA HIS A 184 -1.11 10.31 8.81
C HIS A 184 -0.19 11.03 9.81
N PRO A 185 0.97 10.46 10.17
CA PRO A 185 1.83 10.99 11.24
C PRO A 185 2.41 12.38 10.98
N ASP A 186 2.33 12.90 9.75
CA ASP A 186 2.76 14.25 9.35
C ASP A 186 1.64 15.31 9.42
N TRP A 187 0.44 14.95 9.88
CA TRP A 187 -0.66 15.87 10.14
C TRP A 187 -0.40 16.71 11.40
N PRO A 188 -1.01 17.91 11.60
CA PRO A 188 -0.74 18.75 12.77
C PRO A 188 -0.98 18.09 14.13
N VAL A 189 -1.92 17.15 14.22
CA VAL A 189 -2.16 16.33 15.42
C VAL A 189 -1.50 14.95 15.34
N GLY A 190 -0.69 14.69 14.31
CA GLY A 190 -0.03 13.42 14.05
C GLY A 190 1.08 13.07 15.06
N PHE A 191 2.01 12.20 14.65
CA PHE A 191 2.98 11.59 15.55
C PHE A 191 4.42 11.95 15.17
N THR A 192 5.22 12.31 16.18
CA THR A 192 6.68 12.43 16.03
C THR A 192 7.33 11.05 15.95
N ALA A 193 8.58 10.99 15.47
CA ALA A 193 9.32 9.72 15.46
C ALA A 193 9.46 9.14 16.88
N GLU A 194 9.68 9.99 17.88
CA GLU A 194 9.80 9.64 19.30
C GLU A 194 8.52 9.00 19.82
N GLN A 195 7.37 9.63 19.58
CA GLN A 195 6.07 9.09 19.98
C GLN A 195 5.81 7.73 19.33
N LEU A 196 6.09 7.58 18.03
CA LEU A 196 5.93 6.29 17.33
C LEU A 196 6.82 5.20 17.94
N LYS A 197 8.08 5.53 18.29
CA LYS A 197 8.99 4.59 18.95
C LYS A 197 8.48 4.16 20.33
N GLU A 198 7.92 5.10 21.10
CA GLU A 198 7.45 4.90 22.48
C GLU A 198 6.08 4.19 22.58
N LEU A 199 5.13 4.49 21.69
CA LEU A 199 3.81 3.86 21.70
C LEU A 199 3.94 2.36 21.43
N GLU A 200 3.21 1.54 22.18
CA GLU A 200 3.25 0.07 22.07
C GLU A 200 1.93 -0.49 21.55
N GLY A 201 2.01 -1.58 20.78
CA GLY A 201 0.84 -2.39 20.43
C GLY A 201 0.10 -2.01 19.14
N TYR A 202 0.47 -0.94 18.46
CA TYR A 202 -0.02 -0.68 17.11
C TYR A 202 0.72 -1.55 16.08
N LEU A 203 0.04 -1.94 15.00
CA LEU A 203 0.55 -2.90 14.03
C LEU A 203 0.85 -2.29 12.66
N ALA A 204 0.26 -1.14 12.34
CA ALA A 204 0.44 -0.47 11.06
C ALA A 204 0.66 1.04 11.23
N LEU A 205 1.35 1.63 10.27
CA LEU A 205 1.64 3.06 10.18
C LEU A 205 1.44 3.52 8.74
N GLU A 206 0.67 4.59 8.56
CA GLU A 206 0.55 5.26 7.27
C GLU A 206 1.88 5.91 6.88
N ILE A 207 2.57 5.30 5.91
CA ILE A 207 3.78 5.86 5.30
C ILE A 207 3.43 6.78 4.12
N TYR A 208 2.24 6.58 3.56
CA TYR A 208 1.64 7.44 2.55
C TYR A 208 0.14 7.57 2.80
N ASN A 209 -0.32 8.80 2.92
CA ASN A 209 -1.74 9.14 2.95
C ASN A 209 -1.98 10.21 1.89
N HIS A 210 -2.91 9.95 0.97
CA HIS A 210 -3.06 10.77 -0.22
C HIS A 210 -3.44 12.23 0.07
N ILE A 211 -4.17 12.50 1.15
CA ILE A 211 -4.63 13.84 1.49
C ILE A 211 -3.56 14.63 2.26
N THR A 212 -2.72 13.94 3.04
CA THR A 212 -1.74 14.61 3.91
C THR A 212 -0.31 14.60 3.36
N THR A 213 0.04 13.60 2.54
CA THR A 213 1.37 13.43 1.93
C THR A 213 1.45 14.14 0.57
N LEU A 214 1.35 15.47 0.60
CA LEU A 214 1.22 16.31 -0.59
C LEU A 214 2.56 16.66 -1.25
N ARG A 215 3.68 16.52 -0.52
CA ARG A 215 5.02 16.89 -0.98
C ARG A 215 6.02 15.75 -0.80
N PRO A 216 7.03 15.63 -1.67
CA PRO A 216 8.09 14.63 -1.53
C PRO A 216 8.79 14.65 -0.17
N GLU A 217 8.92 15.80 0.47
CA GLU A 217 9.57 15.94 1.79
C GLU A 217 8.76 15.27 2.90
N GLN A 218 7.43 15.31 2.83
CA GLN A 218 6.55 14.63 3.79
C GLN A 218 6.66 13.11 3.61
N LEU A 219 6.64 12.62 2.36
CA LEU A 219 6.86 11.20 2.09
C LEU A 219 8.23 10.74 2.64
N ARG A 220 9.30 11.51 2.40
CA ARG A 220 10.63 11.20 2.95
C ARG A 220 10.61 11.20 4.49
N GLY A 221 9.92 12.14 5.11
CA GLY A 221 9.73 12.22 6.56
C GLY A 221 9.01 10.99 7.13
N ASN A 222 7.89 10.58 6.52
CA ASN A 222 7.13 9.39 6.90
C ASN A 222 7.95 8.10 6.75
N LEU A 223 8.67 7.94 5.64
CA LEU A 223 9.54 6.78 5.42
C LEU A 223 10.70 6.74 6.43
N GLU A 224 11.23 7.90 6.82
CA GLU A 224 12.27 8.02 7.84
C GLU A 224 11.73 7.68 9.25
N LYS A 225 10.54 8.20 9.61
CA LYS A 225 9.85 7.81 10.85
C LYS A 225 9.64 6.30 10.91
N TRP A 226 9.15 5.69 9.83
CA TRP A 226 8.94 4.25 9.76
C TRP A 226 10.26 3.48 9.89
N ARG A 227 11.33 3.90 9.23
CA ARG A 227 12.68 3.31 9.37
C ARG A 227 13.14 3.30 10.83
N GLN A 228 12.97 4.42 11.55
CA GLN A 228 13.34 4.51 12.96
C GLN A 228 12.51 3.58 13.85
N VAL A 229 11.19 3.49 13.59
CA VAL A 229 10.29 2.55 14.27
C VAL A 229 10.73 1.10 14.05
N LEU A 230 11.01 0.71 12.80
CA LEU A 230 11.52 -0.63 12.48
C LEU A 230 12.80 -0.92 13.27
N ASN A 231 13.74 0.01 13.26
CA ASN A 231 15.02 -0.15 13.96
C ASN A 231 14.89 -0.30 15.48
N GLN A 232 13.90 0.38 16.08
CA GLN A 232 13.64 0.34 17.51
C GLN A 232 12.86 -0.92 17.92
N LYS A 233 11.78 -1.26 17.19
CA LYS A 233 10.82 -2.28 17.60
C LYS A 233 11.21 -3.70 17.14
N GLY A 234 11.84 -3.81 15.98
CA GLY A 234 12.34 -5.08 15.45
C GLY A 234 11.24 -6.08 15.05
N PRO A 235 11.62 -7.32 14.69
CA PRO A 235 10.68 -8.33 14.18
C PRO A 235 9.70 -8.85 15.24
N ARG A 236 9.98 -8.67 16.53
CA ARG A 236 9.11 -9.13 17.63
C ARG A 236 7.94 -8.17 17.91
N GLN A 237 8.05 -6.93 17.44
CA GLN A 237 6.99 -5.92 17.51
C GLN A 237 6.84 -5.27 16.12
N PRO A 238 6.35 -6.03 15.13
CA PRO A 238 6.32 -5.54 13.76
C PRO A 238 5.39 -4.33 13.63
N VAL A 239 5.81 -3.37 12.80
CA VAL A 239 4.98 -2.25 12.36
C VAL A 239 5.02 -2.19 10.85
N TRP A 240 3.88 -2.41 10.23
CA TRP A 240 3.74 -2.45 8.78
C TRP A 240 3.48 -1.08 8.19
N GLY A 241 4.17 -0.76 7.10
CA GLY A 241 3.93 0.45 6.33
C GLY A 241 2.75 0.26 5.39
N ILE A 242 1.77 1.15 5.45
CA ILE A 242 0.59 1.13 4.57
C ILE A 242 0.48 2.44 3.76
N ALA A 243 -0.13 2.32 2.58
CA ALA A 243 -0.55 3.46 1.78
C ALA A 243 -2.09 3.49 1.68
N VAL A 244 -2.67 4.67 1.82
CA VAL A 244 -4.13 4.87 1.89
C VAL A 244 -4.58 6.10 1.11
N SER A 245 -5.89 6.22 0.87
CA SER A 245 -6.47 7.39 0.21
C SER A 245 -7.04 8.41 1.20
N ASP A 246 -7.52 7.99 2.38
CA ASP A 246 -8.20 8.86 3.35
C ASP A 246 -9.42 9.57 2.73
N THR A 247 -10.04 8.92 1.73
CA THR A 247 -11.02 9.60 0.89
C THR A 247 -12.32 9.89 1.64
N HIS A 248 -12.89 11.07 1.40
CA HIS A 248 -14.20 11.51 1.89
C HIS A 248 -15.23 11.63 0.76
N GLU A 249 -14.86 11.20 -0.45
CA GLU A 249 -15.68 11.31 -1.67
C GLU A 249 -15.45 10.11 -2.60
N ALA A 250 -16.10 10.09 -3.76
CA ALA A 250 -16.03 8.98 -4.72
C ALA A 250 -14.68 8.92 -5.48
N PHE A 251 -13.57 8.91 -4.76
CA PHE A 251 -12.21 8.82 -5.26
C PHE A 251 -11.49 7.61 -4.64
N THR A 252 -11.11 6.65 -5.48
CA THR A 252 -10.47 5.39 -5.06
C THR A 252 -8.98 5.34 -5.40
N GLY A 253 -8.40 6.45 -5.88
CA GLY A 253 -7.02 6.54 -6.33
C GLY A 253 -6.05 7.02 -5.25
N GLY A 254 -4.89 7.51 -5.70
CA GLY A 254 -3.90 8.18 -4.85
C GLY A 254 -2.96 7.22 -4.13
N GLY A 255 -3.50 6.38 -3.24
CA GLY A 255 -2.74 5.39 -2.48
C GLY A 255 -3.61 4.24 -1.98
N TRP A 256 -3.08 3.03 -2.02
CA TRP A 256 -3.74 1.83 -1.50
C TRP A 256 -2.71 0.78 -1.07
N THR A 257 -3.17 -0.22 -0.33
CA THR A 257 -2.33 -1.34 0.09
C THR A 257 -2.76 -2.61 -0.65
N LEU A 258 -1.80 -3.37 -1.17
CA LEU A 258 -2.04 -4.66 -1.81
C LEU A 258 -1.80 -5.76 -0.78
N VAL A 259 -2.86 -6.51 -0.46
CA VAL A 259 -2.85 -7.56 0.57
C VAL A 259 -2.91 -8.94 -0.10
N LYS A 260 -2.00 -9.84 0.26
CA LYS A 260 -1.93 -11.19 -0.30
C LYS A 260 -2.84 -12.13 0.49
N THR A 261 -3.91 -12.60 -0.13
CA THR A 261 -4.82 -13.59 0.46
C THR A 261 -5.16 -14.70 -0.53
N GLU A 262 -5.59 -15.86 -0.04
CA GLU A 262 -6.18 -16.89 -0.92
C GLU A 262 -7.65 -16.58 -1.21
N THR A 263 -8.40 -16.23 -0.16
CA THR A 263 -9.84 -15.95 -0.21
C THR A 263 -10.13 -14.48 0.08
N VAL A 264 -11.36 -14.05 -0.24
CA VAL A 264 -11.89 -12.72 0.10
C VAL A 264 -12.84 -12.86 1.28
N SER A 265 -12.34 -12.55 2.47
CA SER A 265 -13.13 -12.48 3.70
C SER A 265 -12.45 -11.57 4.72
N ALA A 266 -13.22 -11.05 5.68
CA ALA A 266 -12.65 -10.24 6.78
C ALA A 266 -11.61 -11.02 7.61
N ALA A 267 -11.80 -12.33 7.78
CA ALA A 267 -10.85 -13.20 8.48
C ALA A 267 -9.53 -13.32 7.70
N ALA A 268 -9.58 -13.59 6.39
CA ALA A 268 -8.39 -13.67 5.55
C ALA A 268 -7.63 -12.33 5.50
N LEU A 269 -8.35 -11.21 5.43
CA LEU A 269 -7.77 -9.87 5.52
C LEU A 269 -7.03 -9.68 6.86
N ARG A 270 -7.68 -10.01 7.98
CA ARG A 270 -7.08 -9.90 9.32
C ARG A 270 -5.82 -10.73 9.45
N GLU A 271 -5.83 -11.98 9.00
CA GLU A 271 -4.65 -12.86 9.04
C GLU A 271 -3.48 -12.30 8.22
N ALA A 272 -3.75 -11.79 7.01
CA ALA A 272 -2.72 -11.20 6.17
C ALA A 272 -2.11 -9.93 6.80
N ILE A 273 -2.93 -9.09 7.45
CA ILE A 273 -2.45 -7.91 8.21
C ILE A 273 -1.57 -8.34 9.39
N VAL A 274 -2.01 -9.31 10.19
CA VAL A 274 -1.24 -9.82 11.35
C VAL A 274 0.12 -10.34 10.90
N ARG A 275 0.18 -11.04 9.77
CA ARG A 275 1.42 -11.59 9.21
C ARG A 275 2.30 -10.57 8.48
N GLY A 276 1.72 -9.46 8.00
CA GLY A 276 2.40 -8.47 7.18
C GLY A 276 2.48 -8.83 5.70
N SER A 277 1.63 -9.74 5.20
CA SER A 277 1.59 -10.19 3.80
C SER A 277 0.99 -9.13 2.87
N MET A 278 1.53 -7.91 2.87
CA MET A 278 0.98 -6.76 2.16
C MET A 278 2.04 -5.71 1.80
N TYR A 279 1.74 -4.77 0.91
CA TYR A 279 2.62 -3.63 0.63
C TYR A 279 1.83 -2.39 0.21
N GLY A 280 2.29 -1.20 0.60
CA GLY A 280 1.68 0.07 0.18
C GLY A 280 2.12 0.46 -1.23
N THR A 281 1.26 1.11 -1.99
CA THR A 281 1.60 1.61 -3.33
C THR A 281 0.77 2.84 -3.73
N THR A 282 1.33 3.67 -4.61
CA THR A 282 0.62 4.74 -5.32
C THR A 282 0.36 4.39 -6.80
N GLY A 283 0.63 3.15 -7.22
CA GLY A 283 0.43 2.68 -8.59
C GLY A 283 1.15 1.38 -8.92
N PRO A 284 2.48 1.31 -8.76
CA PRO A 284 3.28 0.12 -9.01
C PRO A 284 2.77 -1.16 -8.33
N GLU A 285 2.86 -2.28 -9.03
CA GLU A 285 2.47 -3.59 -8.50
C GLU A 285 3.67 -4.54 -8.51
N LEU A 286 3.89 -5.25 -7.40
CA LEU A 286 4.87 -6.30 -7.23
C LEU A 286 4.15 -7.63 -7.42
N ARG A 287 4.54 -8.40 -8.43
CA ARG A 287 3.98 -9.73 -8.69
C ARG A 287 4.46 -10.72 -7.63
N THR A 288 5.76 -10.72 -7.35
CA THR A 288 6.37 -11.62 -6.37
C THR A 288 7.45 -10.92 -5.55
N ILE A 289 7.54 -11.34 -4.29
CA ILE A 289 8.67 -11.08 -3.40
C ILE A 289 9.01 -12.44 -2.76
N GLU A 290 10.09 -13.03 -3.21
CA GLU A 290 10.48 -14.40 -2.88
C GLU A 290 11.86 -14.43 -2.24
N VAL A 291 12.11 -15.51 -1.50
CA VAL A 291 13.45 -15.83 -1.02
C VAL A 291 13.89 -17.11 -1.72
N VAL A 292 14.93 -17.02 -2.54
CA VAL A 292 15.46 -18.14 -3.33
C VAL A 292 16.97 -18.20 -3.10
N ASP A 293 17.47 -19.34 -2.63
CA ASP A 293 18.89 -19.56 -2.34
C ASP A 293 19.53 -18.46 -1.47
N GLY A 294 18.79 -18.01 -0.45
CA GLY A 294 19.22 -16.94 0.47
C GLY A 294 19.19 -15.53 -0.12
N LYS A 295 18.65 -15.33 -1.33
CA LYS A 295 18.48 -14.02 -1.98
C LYS A 295 17.04 -13.57 -1.91
N ILE A 296 16.84 -12.27 -1.73
CA ILE A 296 15.54 -11.63 -1.94
C ILE A 296 15.39 -11.39 -3.44
N VAL A 297 14.35 -11.96 -4.05
CA VAL A 297 14.04 -11.82 -5.48
C VAL A 297 12.70 -11.14 -5.62
N VAL A 298 12.65 -10.07 -6.42
CA VAL A 298 11.43 -9.32 -6.68
C VAL A 298 11.15 -9.27 -8.17
N GLU A 299 9.89 -9.51 -8.51
CA GLU A 299 9.35 -9.27 -9.84
C GLU A 299 8.20 -8.28 -9.74
N ALA A 300 8.29 -7.20 -10.50
CA ALA A 300 7.26 -6.19 -10.62
C ALA A 300 6.41 -6.44 -11.87
N ALA A 301 5.17 -5.97 -11.86
CA ALA A 301 4.29 -6.14 -13.00
C ALA A 301 4.81 -5.33 -14.21
N VAL A 302 5.15 -6.04 -15.29
CA VAL A 302 5.54 -5.43 -16.57
C VAL A 302 4.27 -5.12 -17.37
N GLY A 303 4.20 -3.95 -18.00
CA GLY A 303 3.19 -3.60 -19.02
C GLY A 303 1.76 -3.33 -18.52
N GLU A 304 1.37 -3.79 -17.33
CA GLU A 304 0.02 -3.63 -16.78
C GLU A 304 0.08 -3.40 -15.26
N GLY A 305 0.29 -2.15 -14.84
CA GLY A 305 -0.32 -1.69 -13.59
C GLY A 305 -1.69 -1.10 -13.91
N ALA A 306 -2.61 -0.99 -12.95
CA ALA A 306 -3.93 -0.39 -13.15
C ALA A 306 -3.92 1.02 -13.79
N LEU A 307 -2.75 1.67 -13.87
CA LEU A 307 -2.53 2.98 -14.44
C LEU A 307 -1.40 3.02 -15.51
N GLY A 308 -1.04 1.88 -16.09
CA GLY A 308 -0.30 1.73 -17.35
C GLY A 308 1.09 2.37 -17.44
N ALA A 309 1.89 2.38 -16.36
CA ALA A 309 3.30 2.80 -16.45
C ALA A 309 4.22 1.63 -16.11
N GLU A 310 5.25 1.44 -16.92
CA GLU A 310 6.27 0.43 -16.68
C GLU A 310 7.13 0.80 -15.47
N ILE A 311 7.46 -0.22 -14.69
CA ILE A 311 8.41 -0.12 -13.59
C ILE A 311 9.77 0.20 -14.18
N SER A 312 10.31 1.35 -13.80
CA SER A 312 11.57 1.86 -14.32
C SER A 312 12.72 1.56 -13.37
N ARG A 313 12.44 1.31 -12.08
CA ARG A 313 13.49 1.12 -11.07
C ARG A 313 13.02 0.30 -9.87
N ILE A 314 13.85 -0.63 -9.43
CA ILE A 314 13.71 -1.38 -8.17
C ILE A 314 14.93 -1.08 -7.29
N ARG A 315 14.70 -0.72 -6.02
CA ARG A 315 15.73 -0.47 -5.01
C ARG A 315 15.53 -1.36 -3.79
N PHE A 316 16.62 -1.87 -3.25
CA PHE A 316 16.68 -2.54 -1.95
C PHE A 316 17.26 -1.56 -0.93
N ILE A 317 16.51 -1.31 0.13
CA ILE A 317 16.84 -0.31 1.16
C ILE A 317 17.11 -0.99 2.50
N ASP A 318 18.22 -0.64 3.15
CA ASP A 318 18.66 -1.21 4.44
C ASP A 318 18.15 -0.43 5.66
N GLN A 319 18.54 -0.89 6.86
CA GLN A 319 18.23 -0.25 8.14
C GLN A 319 18.74 1.19 8.29
N ASN A 320 19.72 1.59 7.48
CA ASN A 320 20.31 2.93 7.51
C ASN A 320 19.66 3.86 6.48
N GLY A 321 18.67 3.37 5.72
CA GLY A 321 18.02 4.13 4.65
C GLY A 321 18.85 4.20 3.38
N ARG A 322 19.89 3.34 3.26
CA ARG A 322 20.77 3.30 2.10
C ARG A 322 20.20 2.35 1.06
N THR A 323 20.31 2.75 -0.21
CA THR A 323 20.12 1.82 -1.32
C THR A 323 21.32 0.88 -1.37
N VAL A 324 21.12 -0.38 -0.96
CA VAL A 324 22.16 -1.42 -0.99
C VAL A 324 22.23 -2.12 -2.34
N HIS A 325 21.15 -2.05 -3.13
CA HIS A 325 21.11 -2.49 -4.52
C HIS A 325 20.04 -1.74 -5.31
N GLU A 326 20.30 -1.52 -6.60
CA GLU A 326 19.37 -0.86 -7.53
C GLU A 326 19.44 -1.55 -8.90
N ALA A 327 18.29 -1.71 -9.53
CA ALA A 327 18.16 -2.21 -10.89
C ALA A 327 17.15 -1.38 -11.69
N VAL A 328 17.47 -1.09 -12.95
CA VAL A 328 16.57 -0.48 -13.95
C VAL A 328 15.90 -1.62 -14.72
N ALA A 329 15.02 -2.36 -14.05
CA ALA A 329 14.38 -3.56 -14.60
C ALA A 329 13.08 -3.87 -13.85
N GLY A 330 12.21 -4.65 -14.48
CA GLY A 330 11.02 -5.23 -13.85
C GLY A 330 11.33 -6.41 -12.90
N ARG A 331 12.59 -6.86 -12.83
CA ARG A 331 13.04 -7.94 -11.94
C ARG A 331 14.40 -7.60 -11.35
N ALA A 332 14.58 -7.86 -10.06
CA ALA A 332 15.84 -7.63 -9.37
C ALA A 332 16.05 -8.64 -8.24
N SER A 333 17.29 -8.84 -7.82
CA SER A 333 17.61 -9.70 -6.68
C SER A 333 18.73 -9.12 -5.84
N TYR A 334 18.66 -9.29 -4.53
CA TYR A 334 19.69 -8.87 -3.58
C TYR A 334 20.04 -10.02 -2.64
N GLN A 335 21.34 -10.24 -2.44
CA GLN A 335 21.86 -11.14 -1.41
C GLN A 335 22.16 -10.30 -0.17
N PRO A 336 21.45 -10.49 0.95
CA PRO A 336 21.80 -9.83 2.19
C PRO A 336 23.22 -10.15 2.67
N THR A 337 23.75 -9.27 3.51
CA THR A 337 25.04 -9.41 4.16
C THR A 337 24.86 -9.59 5.67
N ASP A 338 25.93 -10.00 6.38
CA ASP A 338 25.93 -10.11 7.85
C ASP A 338 25.63 -8.79 8.58
N ARG A 339 25.65 -7.66 7.85
CA ARG A 339 25.34 -6.33 8.38
C ARG A 339 23.88 -5.95 8.23
N ASP A 340 23.13 -6.63 7.37
CA ASP A 340 21.73 -6.32 7.13
C ASP A 340 20.90 -6.81 8.32
N ARG A 341 20.08 -5.91 8.87
CA ARG A 341 19.09 -6.25 9.91
C ARG A 341 17.71 -6.50 9.31
N TRP A 342 17.40 -5.74 8.28
CA TRP A 342 16.23 -5.90 7.43
C TRP A 342 16.51 -5.23 6.09
N VAL A 343 15.82 -5.70 5.06
CA VAL A 343 15.81 -5.08 3.73
C VAL A 343 14.36 -4.86 3.32
N ARG A 344 14.05 -3.69 2.74
CA ARG A 344 12.76 -3.47 2.05
C ARG A 344 12.99 -3.12 0.60
N ILE A 345 11.93 -3.27 -0.19
CA ILE A 345 11.94 -2.99 -1.60
C ILE A 345 11.12 -1.74 -1.88
N GLU A 346 11.68 -0.86 -2.71
CA GLU A 346 10.95 0.21 -3.36
C GLU A 346 10.96 0.01 -4.88
N ALA A 347 9.79 -0.10 -5.50
CA ALA A 347 9.67 -0.16 -6.95
C ALA A 347 8.95 1.07 -7.47
N SER A 348 9.62 1.86 -8.31
CA SER A 348 9.09 3.08 -8.88
C SER A 348 8.86 2.95 -10.37
N ASP A 349 7.84 3.64 -10.88
CA ASP A 349 7.60 3.78 -12.31
C ASP A 349 8.13 5.12 -12.87
N SER A 350 8.01 5.29 -14.19
CA SER A 350 8.43 6.50 -14.90
C SER A 350 7.64 7.76 -14.51
N LYS A 351 6.49 7.64 -13.83
CA LYS A 351 5.66 8.75 -13.36
C LYS A 351 5.95 9.13 -11.90
N GLY A 352 6.95 8.51 -11.27
CA GLY A 352 7.35 8.77 -9.89
C GLY A 352 6.46 8.11 -8.83
N ARG A 353 5.49 7.27 -9.24
CA ARG A 353 4.71 6.47 -8.29
C ARG A 353 5.57 5.32 -7.79
N THR A 354 5.30 4.85 -6.58
CA THR A 354 6.18 3.88 -5.90
C THR A 354 5.36 2.87 -5.10
N ALA A 355 5.80 1.61 -5.10
CA ALA A 355 5.40 0.58 -4.14
C ALA A 355 6.48 0.39 -3.08
N TRP A 356 6.07 0.18 -1.83
CA TRP A 356 6.94 -0.02 -0.66
C TRP A 356 6.59 -1.34 0.03
N SER A 357 7.49 -2.34 -0.04
CA SER A 357 7.30 -3.60 0.69
C SER A 357 7.46 -3.42 2.20
N GLN A 358 6.91 -4.35 2.97
CA GLN A 358 7.30 -4.58 4.36
C GLN A 358 8.80 -4.95 4.45
N PRO A 359 9.44 -4.74 5.62
CA PRO A 359 10.79 -5.25 5.84
C PRO A 359 10.82 -6.77 5.80
N LEU A 360 11.77 -7.32 5.05
CA LEU A 360 12.22 -8.70 5.20
C LEU A 360 13.31 -8.69 6.25
N TRP A 361 13.05 -9.29 7.40
CA TRP A 361 13.99 -9.33 8.51
C TRP A 361 15.10 -10.34 8.26
N ILE A 362 16.33 -9.95 8.57
CA ILE A 362 17.51 -10.80 8.44
C ILE A 362 17.97 -11.16 9.85
N THR A 363 17.85 -12.44 10.20
CA THR A 363 18.26 -12.95 11.50
C THR A 363 19.49 -13.82 11.34
N HIS A 364 20.56 -13.43 12.02
CA HIS A 364 21.83 -14.15 12.04
C HIS A 364 21.80 -15.17 13.18
N GLY A 365 22.27 -16.38 12.89
CA GLY A 365 22.29 -17.51 13.85
C GLY A 365 23.29 -17.36 14.99
#